data_AF-F4H9G0-F1
#
_entry.id   AF-F4H9G0-F1
#
_cell.length_a   1.000
_cell.length_b   1.000
_cell.length_c   1.000
_cell.angle_alpha   90.00
_cell.angle_beta   90.00
_cell.angle_gamma   90.00
#
_symmetry.space_group_name_H-M   'P 1'
#
loop_
_entity.id
_entity.type
_entity.pdbx_description
1 polymer ?
#
loop_
_entity_poly.entity_id
_entity_poly.type
_entity_poly.pdbx_seq_one_letter_code
_entity_poly.pdbx_strand_id
1 'polypeptide(L)'
;MPIKKLNGWLFSINPNKVRADLKTRLEEYQEECFLALWDYWTEGIARRDEVKNKLTAWQEKMADYKERASQKGRELNACKKEKAQLDHEFSQIHQMDLFFNL
;
A
#
# COMPACT_ATOMS: atom_id res chain seq x y z
N MET A 1 27.49 -25.76 -4.07
CA MET A 1 27.62 -25.28 -5.46
C MET A 1 28.33 -23.94 -5.45
N PRO A 2 29.29 -23.65 -6.36
CA PRO A 2 29.97 -22.35 -6.39
C PRO A 2 29.01 -21.20 -6.74
N ILE A 3 29.14 -20.05 -6.06
CA ILE A 3 28.25 -18.90 -6.24
C ILE A 3 28.23 -18.38 -7.69
N LYS A 4 29.37 -18.42 -8.38
CA LYS A 4 29.50 -18.00 -9.79
C LYS A 4 28.66 -18.83 -10.76
N LYS A 5 28.23 -20.04 -10.36
CA LYS A 5 27.39 -20.94 -11.16
C LYS A 5 25.92 -20.89 -10.76
N LEU A 6 25.56 -20.10 -9.74
CA LEU A 6 24.21 -20.05 -9.19
C LEU A 6 23.17 -19.71 -10.26
N ASN A 7 23.40 -18.67 -11.06
CA ASN A 7 22.47 -18.27 -12.12
C ASN A 7 22.33 -19.35 -13.20
N GLY A 8 23.43 -19.99 -13.60
CA GLY A 8 23.38 -21.09 -14.56
C GLY A 8 22.57 -22.30 -14.05
N TRP A 9 22.72 -22.65 -12.77
CA TRP A 9 21.87 -23.66 -12.14
C TRP A 9 20.41 -23.21 -12.02
N LEU A 10 20.16 -21.98 -11.56
CA LEU A 10 18.81 -21.44 -11.38
C LEU A 10 18.02 -21.47 -12.70
N PHE A 11 18.63 -21.03 -13.80
CA PHE A 11 18.00 -21.02 -15.11
C PHE A 11 17.89 -22.41 -15.75
N SER A 12 18.60 -23.41 -15.23
CA SER A 12 18.43 -24.80 -15.68
C SER A 12 17.18 -25.48 -15.09
N ILE A 13 16.56 -24.89 -14.07
CA ILE A 13 15.34 -25.42 -13.44
C ILE A 13 14.14 -25.11 -14.32
N ASN A 14 13.41 -26.14 -14.75
CA ASN A 14 12.14 -26.01 -15.46
C ASN A 14 10.98 -25.81 -14.45
N PRO A 15 10.28 -24.67 -14.45
CA PRO A 15 9.19 -24.39 -13.50
C PRO A 15 8.04 -25.40 -13.54
N ASN A 16 7.78 -26.03 -14.69
CA ASN A 16 6.75 -27.06 -14.83
C ASN A 16 7.12 -28.40 -14.17
N LYS A 17 8.38 -28.55 -13.76
CA LYS A 17 8.87 -29.72 -13.01
C LYS A 17 9.08 -29.43 -11.52
N VAL A 18 8.56 -28.29 -11.04
CA VAL A 18 8.61 -27.87 -9.64
C VAL A 18 7.21 -27.99 -9.04
N ARG A 19 7.15 -28.16 -7.70
CA ARG A 19 5.90 -28.19 -6.95
C ARG A 19 5.08 -26.92 -7.22
N ALA A 20 3.77 -27.07 -7.42
CA ALA A 20 2.91 -26.01 -7.94
C ALA A 20 2.87 -24.74 -7.08
N ASP A 21 2.99 -24.87 -5.75
CA ASP A 21 3.09 -23.77 -4.79
C ASP A 21 4.38 -22.95 -4.92
N LEU A 22 5.45 -23.53 -5.48
CA LEU A 22 6.75 -22.87 -5.66
C LEU A 22 6.95 -22.35 -7.09
N LYS A 23 6.16 -22.84 -8.05
CA LYS A 23 6.30 -22.50 -9.48
C LYS A 23 6.29 -20.99 -9.71
N THR A 24 5.24 -20.30 -9.26
CA THR A 24 5.11 -18.84 -9.43
C THR A 24 6.30 -18.11 -8.84
N ARG A 25 6.71 -18.50 -7.62
CA ARG A 25 7.82 -17.84 -6.93
C ARG A 25 9.16 -18.03 -7.64
N LEU A 26 9.37 -19.20 -8.25
CA LEU A 26 10.55 -19.48 -9.06
C LEU A 26 10.54 -18.66 -10.35
N GLU A 27 9.41 -18.58 -11.06
CA GLU A 27 9.25 -17.79 -12.29
C GLU A 27 9.53 -16.31 -12.03
N GLU A 28 8.94 -15.74 -10.98
CA GLU A 28 9.21 -14.37 -10.52
C GLU A 28 10.70 -14.14 -10.27
N TYR A 29 11.36 -15.07 -9.57
CA TYR A 29 12.77 -14.91 -9.23
C TYR A 29 13.70 -15.07 -10.44
N GLN A 30 13.40 -15.99 -11.37
CA GLN A 30 14.13 -16.12 -12.63
C GLN A 30 14.00 -14.82 -13.45
N GLU A 31 12.80 -14.24 -13.53
CA GLU A 31 12.55 -12.97 -14.23
C GLU A 31 13.31 -11.80 -13.59
N GLU A 32 13.29 -11.67 -12.26
CA GLU A 32 14.10 -10.67 -11.55
C GLU A 32 15.60 -10.77 -11.91
N CYS A 33 16.12 -11.99 -12.01
CA CYS A 33 17.51 -12.22 -12.41
C CYS A 33 17.76 -11.84 -13.87
N PHE A 34 16.84 -12.12 -14.80
CA PHE A 34 16.97 -11.72 -16.19
C PHE A 34 16.98 -10.20 -16.37
N LEU A 35 16.07 -9.49 -15.69
CA LEU A 35 16.03 -8.02 -15.72
C LEU A 35 17.33 -7.41 -15.18
N ALA A 36 17.83 -7.91 -14.05
CA ALA A 36 19.09 -7.42 -13.50
C ALA A 36 20.28 -7.64 -14.44
N LEU A 37 20.32 -8.79 -15.15
CA LEU A 37 21.32 -9.05 -16.19
C LEU A 37 21.13 -8.10 -17.38
N TRP A 38 19.90 -7.93 -17.86
CA TRP A 38 19.56 -7.07 -18.99
C TRP A 38 19.95 -5.62 -18.73
N ASP A 39 19.56 -5.05 -17.59
CA ASP A 39 19.90 -3.68 -17.19
C ASP A 39 21.42 -3.49 -17.17
N TYR A 40 22.16 -4.46 -16.62
CA TYR A 40 23.61 -4.40 -16.61
C TYR A 40 24.21 -4.42 -18.03
N TRP A 41 23.71 -5.30 -18.90
CA TRP A 41 24.21 -5.44 -20.27
C TRP A 41 23.82 -4.28 -21.20
N THR A 42 22.66 -3.66 -20.98
CA THR A 42 22.13 -2.62 -21.86
C THR A 42 22.41 -1.20 -21.37
N GLU A 43 22.47 -1.01 -20.06
CA GLU A 43 22.58 0.31 -19.42
C GLU A 43 23.86 0.44 -18.58
N GLY A 44 24.61 -0.65 -18.40
CA GLY A 44 25.87 -0.69 -17.64
C GLY A 44 25.70 -0.68 -16.12
N ILE A 45 24.46 -0.66 -15.61
CA ILE A 45 24.16 -0.52 -14.17
C ILE A 45 22.95 -1.38 -13.81
N ALA A 46 23.05 -2.20 -12.76
CA ALA A 46 21.90 -2.93 -12.22
C ALA A 46 21.04 -2.00 -11.33
N ARG A 47 19.75 -1.83 -11.64
CA ARG A 47 18.87 -0.85 -10.96
C ARG A 47 17.99 -1.43 -9.84
N ARG A 48 18.24 -2.65 -9.39
CA ARG A 48 17.41 -3.34 -8.38
C ARG A 48 17.22 -2.51 -7.10
N ASP A 49 18.29 -1.92 -6.60
CA ASP A 49 18.25 -1.13 -5.36
C ASP A 49 17.47 0.18 -5.53
N GLU A 50 17.55 0.79 -6.71
CA GLU A 50 16.76 1.99 -7.05
C GLU A 50 15.26 1.68 -6.98
N VAL A 51 14.83 0.59 -7.60
CA VAL A 51 13.43 0.14 -7.60
C VAL A 51 12.97 -0.17 -6.18
N LYS A 52 13.79 -0.88 -5.40
CA LYS A 52 13.48 -1.22 -4.00
C LYS A 52 13.31 0.03 -3.15
N ASN A 53 14.21 1.00 -3.27
CA ASN A 53 14.15 2.26 -2.53
C ASN A 53 12.91 3.08 -2.89
N LYS A 54 12.57 3.15 -4.20
CA LYS A 54 11.34 3.81 -4.68
C LYS A 54 10.09 3.15 -4.11
N LEU A 55 10.06 1.81 -4.06
CA LEU A 55 8.93 1.07 -3.49
C LEU A 55 8.75 1.35 -2.00
N THR A 56 9.82 1.31 -1.21
CA THR A 56 9.78 1.63 0.23
C THR A 56 9.27 3.05 0.46
N ALA A 57 9.83 4.04 -0.26
CA ALA A 57 9.40 5.43 -0.15
C ALA A 57 7.93 5.62 -0.55
N TRP A 58 7.44 4.86 -1.53
CA TRP A 58 6.02 4.87 -1.91
C TRP A 58 5.13 4.26 -0.82
N GLN A 59 5.57 3.16 -0.19
CA GLN A 59 4.83 2.52 0.90
C GLN A 59 4.68 3.46 2.11
N GLU A 60 5.74 4.16 2.49
CA GLU A 60 5.72 5.17 3.56
C GLU A 60 4.73 6.30 3.23
N LYS A 61 4.82 6.88 2.01
CA LYS A 61 3.88 7.92 1.55
C LYS A 61 2.43 7.45 1.57
N MET A 62 2.19 6.19 1.18
CA MET A 62 0.85 5.61 1.17
C MET A 62 0.33 5.37 2.60
N ALA A 63 1.19 4.95 3.52
CA ALA A 63 0.84 4.81 4.93
C ALA A 63 0.46 6.16 5.54
N ASP A 64 1.25 7.21 5.32
CA ASP A 64 0.97 8.58 5.76
C ASP A 64 -0.33 9.12 5.17
N TYR A 65 -0.60 8.82 3.90
CA TYR A 65 -1.87 9.17 3.27
C TYR A 65 -3.05 8.49 3.95
N LYS A 66 -2.97 7.18 4.22
CA LYS A 66 -4.04 6.42 4.88
C LYS A 66 -4.32 6.94 6.28
N GLU A 67 -3.28 7.25 7.07
CA GLU A 67 -3.47 7.80 8.41
C GLU A 67 -4.17 9.16 8.36
N ARG A 68 -3.72 10.07 7.49
CA ARG A 68 -4.36 11.38 7.31
C ARG A 68 -5.82 11.25 6.84
N ALA A 69 -6.10 10.34 5.92
CA ALA A 69 -7.46 10.10 5.44
C ALA A 69 -8.37 9.57 6.57
N SER A 70 -7.85 8.64 7.38
CA SER A 70 -8.53 8.12 8.58
C SER A 70 -8.83 9.23 9.59
N GLN A 71 -7.83 10.05 9.89
CA GLN A 71 -7.96 11.19 10.81
C GLN A 71 -9.04 12.17 10.36
N LYS A 72 -9.04 12.57 9.07
CA LYS A 72 -10.09 13.42 8.50
C LYS A 72 -11.48 12.79 8.60
N GLY A 73 -11.58 11.46 8.45
CA GLY A 73 -12.83 10.73 8.65
C GLY A 73 -13.33 10.80 10.10
N ARG A 74 -12.43 10.67 11.08
CA ARG A 74 -12.75 10.83 12.50
C ARG A 74 -13.24 12.24 12.81
N GLU A 75 -12.53 13.26 12.32
CA GLU A 75 -12.89 14.68 12.49
C GLU A 75 -14.25 14.99 11.87
N LEU A 76 -14.53 14.53 10.66
CA LEU A 76 -15.84 14.70 10.02
C LEU A 76 -16.97 14.08 10.85
N ASN A 77 -16.75 12.89 11.40
CA ASN A 77 -17.74 12.22 12.25
C ASN A 77 -17.96 12.97 13.56
N ALA A 78 -16.92 13.56 14.15
CA ALA A 78 -17.03 14.42 15.31
C ALA A 78 -17.87 15.67 15.00
N CYS A 79 -17.59 16.38 13.90
CA CYS A 79 -18.38 17.55 13.49
C CYS A 79 -19.86 17.21 13.20
N LYS A 80 -20.14 16.03 12.62
CA LYS A 80 -21.52 15.56 12.42
C LYS A 80 -22.25 15.37 13.75
N LYS A 81 -21.57 14.81 14.75
CA LYS A 81 -22.13 14.61 16.09
C LYS A 81 -22.42 15.94 16.77
N GLU A 82 -21.47 16.88 16.70
CA GLU A 82 -21.63 18.23 17.23
C GLU A 82 -22.82 18.96 16.60
N LYS A 83 -22.92 18.92 15.26
CA LYS A 83 -24.07 19.49 14.54
C LYS A 83 -25.40 18.89 15.01
N ALA A 84 -25.48 17.57 15.13
CA ALA A 84 -26.69 16.90 15.58
C ALA A 84 -27.10 17.32 17.01
N GLN A 85 -26.11 17.59 17.88
CA GLN A 85 -26.37 18.06 19.23
C GLN A 85 -26.88 19.50 19.24
N LEU A 86 -26.28 20.39 18.45
CA LEU A 86 -26.76 21.76 18.27
C LEU A 86 -28.18 21.81 17.70
N ASP A 87 -28.49 20.97 16.70
CA ASP A 87 -29.83 20.87 16.11
C ASP A 87 -30.86 20.40 17.16
N HIS A 88 -30.46 19.49 18.07
CA HIS A 88 -31.29 19.04 19.17
C HIS A 88 -31.53 20.14 20.21
N GLU A 89 -30.48 20.85 20.65
CA GLU A 89 -30.57 21.98 21.57
C GLU A 89 -31.46 23.09 21.00
N PHE A 90 -31.29 23.42 19.72
CA PHE A 90 -32.13 24.39 19.02
C PHE A 90 -33.61 23.98 19.03
N SER A 91 -33.89 22.70 18.76
CA SER A 91 -35.26 22.16 18.79
C SER A 91 -35.89 22.26 20.19
N GLN A 92 -35.12 22.00 21.25
CA GLN A 92 -35.58 22.14 22.63
C GLN A 92 -35.91 23.61 22.97
N ILE A 93 -35.02 24.54 22.62
CA ILE A 93 -35.22 25.98 22.84
C ILE A 93 -36.50 26.45 22.13
N HIS A 94 -36.65 26.07 20.86
CA HIS A 94 -37.83 26.43 20.08
C HIS A 94 -39.12 25.87 20.68
N GLN A 95 -39.09 24.63 21.15
CA GLN A 95 -40.22 24.03 21.85
C GLN A 95 -40.58 24.80 23.12
N MET A 96 -39.59 25.18 23.94
CA MET A 96 -39.84 25.98 25.16
C MET A 96 -40.49 27.33 24.82
N ASP A 97 -39.97 28.05 23.83
CA ASP A 97 -40.52 29.34 23.39
C ASP A 97 -42.00 29.26 22.99
N LEU A 98 -42.39 28.19 22.28
CA LEU A 98 -43.80 27.95 21.94
C LEU A 98 -44.70 27.77 23.17
N PHE A 99 -44.19 27.21 24.26
CA PHE A 99 -44.95 27.02 25.50
C PHE A 99 -45.06 28.29 26.35
N PHE A 100 -44.10 29.21 26.27
CA PHE A 100 -44.09 30.47 27.04
C PHE A 100 -44.86 31.61 26.37
N ASN A 101 -45.21 31.50 25.08
CA ASN A 101 -45.98 32.49 24.33
C ASN A 101 -47.51 32.21 24.27
N LEU A 102 -48.04 31.47 25.25
CA LEU A 102 -49.47 31.21 25.49
C LEU A 102 -49.93 31.91 26.78
#